data_AF-A0A4Q3TVZ2-F1
#
_entry.id   AF-A0A4Q3TVZ2-F1
#
_cell.length_a   1.000
_cell.length_b   1.000
_cell.length_c   1.000
_cell.angle_alpha   90.00
_cell.angle_beta   90.00
_cell.angle_gamma   90.00
#
_symmetry.space_group_name_H-M   'P 1'
#
loop_
_entity.id
_entity.type
_entity.pdbx_description
1 polymer ?
#
loop_
_entity_poly.entity_id
_entity_poly.type
_entity_poly.pdbx_seq_one_letter_code
_entity_poly.pdbx_strand_id
1 'polypeptide(L)'
;MLNSKKTNILLAMAGAAALMASSPVLAQAPAEPTPAASTAAPAAAPATPEGDPATIAETTGGAHGGGITPISMFMEATVVVKVVMAGLLLASILSWTLLLIKLFEFGALNRKTDNFLENFRGARTIADMRAVSTQEEFDGNPLADMAAAATEEIELSRQSGLSVTGDHLDSALGRAQAAVAAVQSGLAKRLSGGQQFLASVGSIGPFVGLFGTVYGIMNSFIGIA
;
A
#
# COMPACT_ATOMS: atom_id res chain seq x y z
N MET A 1 -18.12 15.47 14.51
CA MET A 1 -17.80 14.46 13.47
C MET A 1 -17.41 15.04 12.09
N LEU A 2 -17.77 16.28 11.69
CA LEU A 2 -17.49 16.77 10.33
C LEU A 2 -16.01 17.00 9.97
N ASN A 3 -15.11 17.21 10.94
CA ASN A 3 -13.71 17.61 10.64
C ASN A 3 -12.87 16.49 10.02
N SER A 4 -12.89 15.28 10.59
CA SER A 4 -12.07 14.15 10.09
C SER A 4 -12.41 13.77 8.65
N LYS A 5 -13.68 13.91 8.25
CA LYS A 5 -14.10 13.66 6.86
C LYS A 5 -13.50 14.69 5.90
N LYS A 6 -13.45 15.97 6.28
CA LYS A 6 -12.83 17.04 5.47
C LYS A 6 -11.31 16.88 5.37
N THR A 7 -10.62 16.53 6.44
CA THR A 7 -9.17 16.29 6.41
C THR A 7 -8.80 15.09 5.55
N ASN A 8 -9.53 13.97 5.65
CA ASN A 8 -9.29 12.80 4.77
C ASN A 8 -9.60 13.13 3.30
N ILE A 9 -10.62 13.95 3.01
CA ILE A 9 -10.94 14.38 1.64
C ILE A 9 -9.85 15.31 1.08
N LEU A 10 -9.34 16.26 1.85
CA LEU A 10 -8.25 17.15 1.41
C LEU A 10 -6.94 16.38 1.17
N LEU A 11 -6.61 15.42 2.03
CA LEU A 11 -5.44 14.56 1.86
C LEU A 11 -5.60 13.60 0.66
N ALA A 12 -6.80 13.08 0.44
CA ALA A 12 -7.13 12.28 -0.75
C ALA A 12 -7.06 13.10 -2.05
N MET A 13 -7.47 14.37 -2.03
CA MET A 13 -7.34 15.28 -3.19
C MET A 13 -5.87 15.59 -3.51
N ALA A 14 -5.00 15.73 -2.52
CA ALA A 14 -3.56 15.86 -2.73
C ALA A 14 -2.95 14.59 -3.35
N GLY A 15 -3.37 13.40 -2.90
CA GLY A 15 -2.97 12.13 -3.53
C GLY A 15 -3.51 11.96 -4.96
N ALA A 16 -4.75 12.40 -5.21
CA ALA A 16 -5.38 12.34 -6.53
C ALA A 16 -4.69 13.25 -7.56
N ALA A 17 -4.17 14.40 -7.13
CA ALA A 17 -3.38 15.29 -8.00
C ALA A 17 -2.07 14.64 -8.48
N ALA A 18 -1.43 13.80 -7.66
CA ALA A 18 -0.26 13.02 -8.06
C ALA A 18 -0.61 11.88 -9.04
N LEU A 19 -1.78 11.25 -8.87
CA LEU A 19 -2.28 10.19 -9.75
C LEU A 19 -2.67 10.67 -11.17
N MET A 20 -3.13 11.92 -11.31
CA MET A 20 -3.49 12.49 -12.62
C MET A 20 -2.28 12.85 -13.50
N ALA A 21 -1.06 12.82 -12.97
CA ALA A 21 0.17 13.09 -13.72
C ALA A 21 0.82 11.82 -14.30
N SER A 22 0.42 10.63 -13.84
CA SER A 22 0.93 9.35 -14.33
C SER A 22 -0.01 8.75 -15.38
N SER A 23 0.25 9.00 -16.66
CA SER A 23 -0.42 8.32 -17.78
C SER A 23 -0.25 6.80 -17.65
N PRO A 24 -1.30 5.99 -17.94
CA PRO A 24 -1.17 4.54 -17.95
C PRO A 24 -0.31 4.12 -19.15
N VAL A 25 0.92 3.67 -18.89
CA VAL A 25 1.72 2.91 -19.86
C VAL A 25 1.04 1.55 -20.03
N LEU A 26 0.17 1.47 -21.03
CA LEU A 26 -0.47 0.23 -21.44
C LEU A 26 0.44 -0.52 -22.42
N ALA A 27 0.55 -1.83 -22.22
CA ALA A 27 1.24 -2.81 -23.07
C ALA A 27 2.78 -2.70 -23.16
N GLN A 28 3.45 -3.54 -22.37
CA GLN A 28 4.72 -4.15 -22.80
C GLN A 28 4.56 -5.67 -22.76
N ALA A 29 4.86 -6.33 -23.88
CA ALA A 29 4.69 -7.77 -24.06
C ALA A 29 5.72 -8.57 -23.22
N PRO A 30 5.51 -9.89 -22.98
CA PRO A 30 6.36 -10.67 -22.09
C PRO A 30 7.80 -10.77 -22.62
N ALA A 31 8.77 -10.48 -21.76
CA ALA A 31 10.19 -10.76 -22.02
C ALA A 31 10.57 -12.14 -21.46
N GLU A 32 11.29 -12.94 -22.25
CA GLU A 32 11.75 -14.28 -21.89
C GLU A 32 12.85 -14.25 -20.81
N PRO A 33 13.00 -15.33 -20.00
CA PRO A 33 13.91 -15.33 -18.86
C PRO A 33 15.38 -15.49 -19.29
N THR A 34 16.23 -14.57 -18.83
CA THR A 34 17.70 -14.69 -18.91
C THR A 34 18.26 -15.11 -17.54
N PRO A 35 19.30 -15.97 -17.46
CA PRO A 35 19.64 -16.67 -16.21
C PRO A 35 20.26 -15.79 -15.11
N ALA A 36 20.11 -16.24 -13.87
CA ALA A 36 20.71 -15.61 -12.69
C ALA A 36 22.24 -15.60 -12.74
N ALA A 37 22.84 -14.41 -12.59
CA ALA A 37 24.27 -14.24 -12.37
C ALA A 37 24.57 -14.12 -10.86
N SER A 38 25.56 -14.87 -10.40
CA SER A 38 25.87 -15.09 -8.98
C SER A 38 26.37 -13.83 -8.26
N THR A 39 25.95 -13.67 -7.00
CA THR A 39 26.58 -12.75 -6.04
C THR A 39 28.01 -13.18 -5.72
N ALA A 40 28.98 -12.31 -6.00
CA ALA A 40 30.34 -12.41 -5.48
C ALA A 40 30.67 -11.16 -4.65
N ALA A 41 30.85 -11.33 -3.34
CA ALA A 41 31.31 -10.26 -2.45
C ALA A 41 32.84 -10.12 -2.52
N PRO A 42 33.42 -8.89 -2.49
CA PRO A 42 34.86 -8.71 -2.37
C PRO A 42 35.34 -9.06 -0.95
N ALA A 43 36.47 -9.76 -0.86
CA ALA A 43 37.06 -10.20 0.40
C ALA A 43 37.87 -9.09 1.11
N ALA A 44 37.98 -9.20 2.43
CA ALA A 44 38.94 -8.43 3.23
C ALA A 44 40.35 -9.07 3.15
N ALA A 45 41.39 -8.24 3.26
CA ALA A 45 42.79 -8.66 3.41
C ALA A 45 43.41 -7.99 4.66
N PRO A 46 44.36 -8.64 5.36
CA PRO A 46 44.84 -8.22 6.69
C PRO A 46 46.02 -7.23 6.66
N ALA A 47 46.45 -6.77 7.83
CA ALA A 47 47.32 -5.60 8.01
C ALA A 47 48.72 -5.90 8.62
N THR A 48 49.68 -5.01 8.31
CA THR A 48 50.85 -4.59 9.13
C THR A 48 51.96 -5.61 9.46
N PRO A 49 53.15 -5.18 9.98
CA PRO A 49 53.67 -3.83 10.31
C PRO A 49 54.88 -3.43 9.40
N GLU A 50 55.83 -2.50 9.63
CA GLU A 50 56.29 -1.62 10.75
C GLU A 50 56.71 -0.21 10.23
N GLY A 51 57.05 0.74 11.12
CA GLY A 51 57.67 2.05 10.79
C GLY A 51 57.51 3.11 11.90
N ASP A 52 58.62 3.69 12.40
CA ASP A 52 58.71 4.37 13.71
C ASP A 52 57.89 5.66 13.94
N PRO A 53 57.58 6.01 15.22
CA PRO A 53 56.75 7.16 15.58
C PRO A 53 57.56 8.44 15.79
N ALA A 54 57.57 9.33 14.79
CA ALA A 54 58.07 10.70 14.96
C ALA A 54 57.09 11.72 14.36
N THR A 55 56.69 12.67 15.20
CA THR A 55 55.78 13.80 14.94
C THR A 55 55.97 14.49 13.59
N ILE A 56 54.96 14.40 12.73
CA ILE A 56 54.55 15.50 11.84
C ILE A 56 53.10 15.86 12.20
N ALA A 57 52.95 16.76 13.17
CA ALA A 57 51.72 17.52 13.35
C ALA A 57 51.67 18.60 12.26
N GLU A 58 51.49 18.17 11.01
CA GLU A 58 51.45 19.05 9.84
C GLU A 58 50.00 19.35 9.45
N THR A 59 49.47 20.38 10.10
CA THR A 59 48.57 21.38 9.51
C THR A 59 47.52 20.85 8.53
N THR A 60 46.40 20.32 9.06
CA THR A 60 45.13 20.21 8.32
C THR A 60 44.53 21.61 8.10
N GLY A 61 45.23 22.43 7.32
CA GLY A 61 44.98 23.86 7.10
C GLY A 61 44.75 24.21 5.63
N GLY A 62 44.07 23.33 4.89
CA GLY A 62 43.53 23.63 3.57
C GLY A 62 42.17 24.33 3.71
N ALA A 63 42.14 25.65 3.53
CA ALA A 63 40.97 26.48 3.82
C ALA A 63 39.81 26.28 2.80
N HIS A 64 38.92 25.33 3.08
CA HIS A 64 37.52 25.35 2.62
C HIS A 64 36.62 25.40 3.87
N GLY A 65 36.28 26.62 4.29
CA GLY A 65 35.48 26.90 5.50
C GLY A 65 33.98 26.56 5.40
N GLY A 66 33.63 25.50 4.66
CA GLY A 66 32.30 24.93 4.60
C GLY A 66 32.37 23.48 5.07
N GLY A 67 31.86 23.19 6.26
CA GLY A 67 31.79 21.82 6.75
C GLY A 67 30.92 20.97 5.83
N ILE A 68 31.39 19.78 5.46
CA ILE A 68 30.62 18.82 4.68
C ILE A 68 29.41 18.40 5.53
N THR A 69 28.25 18.97 5.20
CA THR A 69 26.98 18.73 5.90
C THR A 69 25.99 18.12 4.92
N PRO A 70 25.00 17.34 5.37
CA PRO A 70 23.95 16.84 4.47
C PRO A 70 23.22 17.97 3.73
N ILE A 71 23.15 19.17 4.34
CA ILE A 71 22.57 20.37 3.73
C ILE A 71 23.49 20.93 2.62
N SER A 72 24.80 21.03 2.82
CA SER A 72 25.72 21.51 1.77
C SER A 72 25.75 20.55 0.57
N MET A 73 25.81 19.24 0.83
CA MET A 73 25.73 18.22 -0.22
C MET A 73 24.40 18.27 -0.99
N PHE A 74 23.28 18.53 -0.31
CA PHE A 74 22.00 18.75 -0.98
C PHE A 74 22.01 20.05 -1.81
N MET A 75 22.62 21.13 -1.33
CA MET A 75 22.72 22.39 -2.08
C MET A 75 23.59 22.26 -3.34
N GLU A 76 24.67 21.47 -3.28
CA GLU A 76 25.55 21.18 -4.41
C GLU A 76 24.91 20.25 -5.47
N ALA A 77 23.92 19.44 -5.09
CA ALA A 77 23.25 18.51 -6.00
C ALA A 77 22.54 19.22 -7.18
N THR A 78 22.48 18.55 -8.33
CA THR A 78 21.78 19.08 -9.51
C THR A 78 20.26 19.15 -9.29
N VAL A 79 19.58 20.01 -10.05
CA VAL A 79 18.11 20.22 -9.95
C VAL A 79 17.34 18.90 -10.11
N VAL A 80 17.76 18.04 -11.03
CA VAL A 80 17.14 16.72 -11.25
C VAL A 80 17.25 15.84 -10.00
N VAL A 81 18.43 15.75 -9.38
CA VAL A 81 18.64 14.93 -8.18
C VAL A 81 17.86 15.51 -6.98
N LYS A 82 17.77 16.84 -6.86
CA LYS A 82 16.91 17.51 -5.86
C LYS A 82 15.43 17.14 -6.02
N VAL A 83 14.92 17.11 -7.25
CA VAL A 83 13.55 16.67 -7.57
C VAL A 83 13.34 15.20 -7.23
N VAL A 84 14.29 14.31 -7.56
CA VAL A 84 14.24 12.88 -7.19
C VAL A 84 14.18 12.69 -5.68
N MET A 85 15.06 13.36 -4.93
CA MET A 85 15.06 13.31 -3.45
C MET A 85 13.74 13.81 -2.86
N ALA A 86 13.22 14.94 -3.33
CA ALA A 86 11.96 15.51 -2.86
C ALA A 86 10.75 14.60 -3.19
N GLY A 87 10.74 14.00 -4.39
CA GLY A 87 9.69 13.06 -4.81
C GLY A 87 9.67 11.78 -3.97
N LEU A 88 10.84 11.19 -3.68
CA LEU A 88 10.95 10.03 -2.81
C LEU A 88 10.53 10.35 -1.36
N LEU A 89 10.87 11.54 -0.85
CA LEU A 89 10.45 12.00 0.47
C LEU A 89 8.92 12.17 0.55
N LEU A 90 8.30 12.78 -0.47
CA LEU A 90 6.85 12.92 -0.55
C LEU A 90 6.16 11.55 -0.65
N ALA A 91 6.67 10.63 -1.48
CA ALA A 91 6.15 9.27 -1.60
C ALA A 91 6.25 8.49 -0.28
N SER A 92 7.32 8.69 0.50
CA SER A 92 7.48 8.10 1.84
C SER A 92 6.41 8.61 2.82
N ILE A 93 6.17 9.92 2.86
CA ILE A 93 5.10 10.53 3.69
C ILE A 93 3.73 9.96 3.29
N LEU A 94 3.42 9.93 1.99
CA LEU A 94 2.15 9.39 1.49
C LEU A 94 1.98 7.91 1.88
N SER A 95 3.03 7.09 1.71
CA SER A 95 3.03 5.68 2.12
C SER A 95 2.70 5.51 3.61
N TRP A 96 3.36 6.26 4.50
CA TRP A 96 3.08 6.25 5.94
C TRP A 96 1.66 6.72 6.28
N THR A 97 1.13 7.75 5.61
CA THR A 97 -0.26 8.18 5.86
C THR A 97 -1.28 7.13 5.45
N LEU A 98 -1.09 6.46 4.30
CA LEU A 98 -1.97 5.38 3.85
C LEU A 98 -1.88 4.15 4.76
N LEU A 99 -0.67 3.80 5.22
CA LEU A 99 -0.44 2.73 6.20
C LEU A 99 -1.27 2.97 7.48
N LEU A 100 -1.17 4.17 8.06
CA LEU A 100 -1.89 4.52 9.29
C LEU A 100 -3.41 4.52 9.07
N ILE A 101 -3.91 5.10 7.96
CA ILE A 101 -5.34 5.08 7.62
C ILE A 101 -5.84 3.64 7.54
N LYS A 102 -5.14 2.76 6.81
CA LYS A 102 -5.53 1.35 6.66
C LYS A 102 -5.44 0.56 7.96
N LEU A 103 -4.44 0.83 8.80
CA LEU A 103 -4.29 0.19 10.11
C LEU A 103 -5.48 0.50 11.03
N PHE A 104 -5.94 1.76 11.07
CA PHE A 104 -7.13 2.12 11.84
C PHE A 104 -8.43 1.62 11.20
N GLU A 105 -8.54 1.65 9.87
CA GLU A 105 -9.72 1.13 9.13
C GLU A 105 -9.92 -0.37 9.41
N PHE A 106 -8.87 -1.19 9.19
CA PHE A 106 -8.93 -2.63 9.46
C PHE A 106 -9.06 -2.94 10.95
N GLY A 107 -8.39 -2.19 11.85
CA GLY A 107 -8.51 -2.39 13.29
C GLY A 107 -9.94 -2.16 13.82
N ALA A 108 -10.61 -1.11 13.35
CA ALA A 108 -12.01 -0.85 13.67
C ALA A 108 -12.96 -1.89 13.05
N LEU A 109 -12.67 -2.31 11.81
CA LEU A 109 -13.49 -3.26 11.07
C LEU A 109 -13.43 -4.68 11.65
N ASN A 110 -12.24 -5.16 12.02
CA ASN A 110 -12.07 -6.45 12.70
C ASN A 110 -12.87 -6.48 14.01
N ARG A 111 -12.77 -5.44 14.85
CA ARG A 111 -13.54 -5.38 16.11
C ARG A 111 -15.06 -5.40 15.88
N LYS A 112 -15.57 -4.71 14.87
CA LYS A 112 -16.99 -4.82 14.46
C LYS A 112 -17.33 -6.24 13.98
N THR A 113 -16.40 -6.89 13.28
CA THR A 113 -16.56 -8.24 12.72
C THR A 113 -16.61 -9.30 13.82
N ASP A 114 -15.75 -9.21 14.82
CA ASP A 114 -15.72 -10.12 15.97
C ASP A 114 -17.02 -10.05 16.78
N ASN A 115 -17.48 -8.83 17.11
CA ASN A 115 -18.78 -8.60 17.78
C ASN A 115 -19.96 -9.16 16.96
N PHE A 116 -19.97 -8.92 15.64
CA PHE A 116 -21.00 -9.47 14.76
C PHE A 116 -20.99 -11.00 14.77
N LEU A 117 -19.82 -11.63 14.67
CA LEU A 117 -19.69 -13.08 14.66
C LEU A 117 -20.15 -13.72 15.99
N GLU A 118 -19.91 -13.07 17.13
CA GLU A 118 -20.39 -13.53 18.43
C GLU A 118 -21.93 -13.55 18.48
N ASN A 119 -22.58 -12.45 18.08
CA ASN A 119 -24.04 -12.37 18.00
C ASN A 119 -24.64 -13.31 16.95
N PHE A 120 -24.02 -13.39 15.77
CA PHE A 120 -24.49 -14.21 14.65
C PHE A 120 -24.42 -15.71 14.96
N ARG A 121 -23.42 -16.17 15.74
CA ARG A 121 -23.35 -17.55 16.25
C ARG A 121 -24.51 -17.93 17.17
N GLY A 122 -25.19 -16.96 17.78
CA GLY A 122 -26.38 -17.17 18.60
C GLY A 122 -27.67 -17.40 17.79
N ALA A 123 -27.70 -17.00 16.52
CA ALA A 123 -28.89 -17.09 15.67
C ALA A 123 -29.26 -18.55 15.36
N ARG A 124 -30.54 -18.92 15.55
CA ARG A 124 -31.04 -20.29 15.34
C ARG A 124 -31.85 -20.43 14.05
N THR A 125 -32.42 -19.35 13.54
CA THR A 125 -33.26 -19.32 12.34
C THR A 125 -32.75 -18.29 11.33
N ILE A 126 -33.18 -18.41 10.07
CA ILE A 126 -32.89 -17.43 9.01
C ILE A 126 -33.42 -16.03 9.38
N ALA A 127 -34.56 -15.96 10.07
CA ALA A 127 -35.13 -14.70 10.55
C ALA A 127 -34.24 -14.05 11.63
N ASP A 128 -33.69 -14.84 12.56
CA ASP A 128 -32.73 -14.34 13.56
C ASP A 128 -31.44 -13.84 12.87
N MET A 129 -30.93 -14.59 11.89
CA MET A 129 -29.75 -14.19 11.10
C MET A 129 -30.00 -12.86 10.37
N ARG A 130 -31.18 -12.69 9.75
CA ARG A 130 -31.59 -11.43 9.11
C ARG A 130 -31.63 -10.30 10.15
N ALA A 131 -32.30 -10.52 11.29
CA ALA A 131 -32.45 -9.55 12.38
C ALA A 131 -31.13 -9.15 13.07
N VAL A 132 -30.09 -10.00 13.04
CA VAL A 132 -28.73 -9.66 13.50
C VAL A 132 -27.93 -8.94 12.40
N SER A 133 -28.04 -9.38 11.15
CA SER A 133 -27.31 -8.78 10.02
C SER A 133 -27.75 -7.37 9.64
N THR A 134 -29.01 -6.98 9.91
CA THR A 134 -29.55 -5.66 9.60
C THR A 134 -29.50 -4.66 10.76
N GLN A 135 -28.75 -4.93 11.84
CA GLN A 135 -28.62 -4.00 12.97
C GLN A 135 -27.66 -2.85 12.64
N GLU A 136 -28.06 -1.62 12.99
CA GLU A 136 -27.28 -0.39 12.74
C GLU A 136 -25.87 -0.43 13.36
N GLU A 137 -25.67 -1.17 14.47
CA GLU A 137 -24.34 -1.38 15.07
C GLU A 137 -23.34 -2.01 14.09
N PHE A 138 -23.80 -2.94 13.25
CA PHE A 138 -22.98 -3.67 12.28
C PHE A 138 -22.95 -3.02 10.89
N ASP A 139 -23.52 -1.83 10.71
CA ASP A 139 -23.45 -1.11 9.42
C ASP A 139 -21.99 -0.92 8.96
N GLY A 140 -21.79 -1.17 7.66
CA GLY A 140 -20.50 -1.18 6.99
C GLY A 140 -19.59 -2.38 7.27
N ASN A 141 -20.07 -3.42 7.98
CA ASN A 141 -19.33 -4.66 8.20
C ASN A 141 -19.48 -5.64 7.01
N PRO A 142 -18.40 -6.02 6.31
CA PRO A 142 -18.38 -7.01 5.25
C PRO A 142 -19.21 -8.28 5.49
N LEU A 143 -19.15 -8.84 6.71
CA LEU A 143 -19.81 -10.11 7.03
C LEU A 143 -21.30 -9.92 7.32
N ALA A 144 -21.69 -8.75 7.86
CA ALA A 144 -23.09 -8.39 8.03
C ALA A 144 -23.75 -8.13 6.67
N ASP A 145 -23.09 -7.36 5.79
CA ASP A 145 -23.54 -7.10 4.41
C ASP A 145 -23.78 -8.43 3.64
N MET A 146 -22.85 -9.39 3.76
CA MET A 146 -22.99 -10.72 3.15
C MET A 146 -24.14 -11.55 3.76
N ALA A 147 -24.28 -11.54 5.09
CA ALA A 147 -25.35 -12.26 5.77
C ALA A 147 -26.73 -11.69 5.45
N ALA A 148 -26.85 -10.36 5.34
CA ALA A 148 -28.07 -9.69 4.93
C ALA A 148 -28.47 -10.10 3.49
N ALA A 149 -27.53 -10.04 2.55
CA ALA A 149 -27.77 -10.45 1.16
C ALA A 149 -28.15 -11.94 1.03
N ALA A 150 -27.49 -12.83 1.79
CA ALA A 150 -27.81 -14.25 1.79
C ALA A 150 -29.21 -14.55 2.36
N THR A 151 -29.57 -13.92 3.48
CA THR A 151 -30.87 -14.14 4.13
C THR A 151 -32.02 -13.53 3.34
N GLU A 152 -31.80 -12.38 2.70
CA GLU A 152 -32.75 -11.76 1.78
C GLU A 152 -33.04 -12.64 0.55
N GLU A 153 -32.00 -13.19 -0.09
CA GLU A 153 -32.18 -14.03 -1.28
C GLU A 153 -32.85 -15.38 -0.95
N ILE A 154 -32.61 -15.92 0.26
CA ILE A 154 -33.33 -17.09 0.78
C ILE A 154 -34.81 -16.78 0.98
N GLU A 155 -35.17 -15.62 1.55
CA GLU A 155 -36.57 -15.22 1.72
C GLU A 155 -37.25 -14.95 0.37
N LEU A 156 -36.57 -14.29 -0.56
CA LEU A 156 -37.08 -14.02 -1.91
C LEU A 156 -37.33 -15.32 -2.69
N SER A 157 -36.44 -16.31 -2.53
CA SER A 157 -36.62 -17.65 -3.10
C SER A 157 -37.86 -18.36 -2.53
N ARG A 158 -38.04 -18.32 -1.19
CA ARG A 158 -39.24 -18.87 -0.53
C ARG A 158 -40.53 -18.19 -0.98
N GLN A 159 -40.54 -16.87 -1.16
CA GLN A 159 -41.68 -16.12 -1.68
C GLN A 159 -41.99 -16.47 -3.15
N SER A 160 -40.97 -16.81 -3.94
CA SER A 160 -41.08 -17.19 -5.36
C SER A 160 -41.54 -18.64 -5.58
N GLY A 161 -41.93 -19.37 -4.52
CA GLY A 161 -42.30 -20.79 -4.60
C GLY A 161 -41.13 -21.76 -4.75
N LEU A 162 -39.89 -21.25 -4.81
CA LEU A 162 -38.67 -22.07 -4.75
C LEU A 162 -38.40 -22.43 -3.29
N SER A 163 -39.09 -23.46 -2.80
CA SER A 163 -38.90 -23.95 -1.43
C SER A 163 -37.45 -24.35 -1.19
N VAL A 164 -36.91 -24.00 -0.01
CA VAL A 164 -35.63 -24.50 0.50
C VAL A 164 -35.82 -25.95 1.01
N THR A 165 -36.38 -26.80 0.16
CA THR A 165 -36.77 -28.19 0.39
C THR A 165 -37.07 -28.82 -0.98
N GLY A 166 -36.60 -30.04 -1.23
CA GLY A 166 -36.78 -30.73 -2.51
C GLY A 166 -35.88 -30.18 -3.63
N ASP A 167 -36.28 -30.41 -4.89
CA ASP A 167 -35.48 -30.15 -6.10
C ASP A 167 -35.04 -28.69 -6.30
N HIS A 168 -35.66 -27.73 -5.61
CA HIS A 168 -35.34 -26.30 -5.73
C HIS A 168 -34.33 -25.79 -4.68
N LEU A 169 -33.92 -26.63 -3.73
CA LEU A 169 -32.99 -26.25 -2.66
C LEU A 169 -31.63 -25.82 -3.23
N ASP A 170 -31.10 -26.53 -4.22
CA ASP A 170 -29.81 -26.22 -4.86
C ASP A 170 -29.85 -24.87 -5.61
N SER A 171 -30.98 -24.57 -6.27
CA SER A 171 -31.20 -23.28 -6.93
C SER A 171 -31.26 -22.11 -5.93
N ALA A 172 -31.97 -22.28 -4.81
CA ALA A 172 -32.03 -21.25 -3.76
C ALA A 172 -30.67 -21.01 -3.10
N LEU A 173 -29.88 -22.06 -2.84
CA LEU A 173 -28.53 -21.93 -2.30
C LEU A 173 -27.56 -21.30 -3.30
N GLY A 174 -27.58 -21.71 -4.57
CA GLY A 174 -26.73 -21.14 -5.62
C GLY A 174 -27.00 -19.64 -5.83
N ARG A 175 -28.26 -19.21 -5.75
CA ARG A 175 -28.66 -17.79 -5.76
C ARG A 175 -28.10 -17.02 -4.56
N ALA A 176 -28.26 -17.55 -3.34
CA ALA A 176 -27.72 -16.92 -2.12
C ALA A 176 -26.17 -16.82 -2.16
N GLN A 177 -25.49 -17.85 -2.66
CA GLN A 177 -24.04 -17.83 -2.90
C GLN A 177 -23.63 -16.75 -3.91
N ALA A 178 -24.37 -16.60 -5.01
CA ALA A 178 -24.12 -15.53 -6.00
C ALA A 178 -24.30 -14.13 -5.40
N ALA A 179 -25.31 -13.92 -4.54
CA ALA A 179 -25.52 -12.67 -3.83
C ALA A 179 -24.34 -12.33 -2.89
N VAL A 180 -23.87 -13.31 -2.11
CA VAL A 180 -22.68 -13.17 -1.26
C VAL A 180 -21.43 -12.84 -2.09
N ALA A 181 -21.21 -13.54 -3.21
CA ALA A 181 -20.06 -13.29 -4.09
C ALA A 181 -20.09 -11.88 -4.72
N ALA A 182 -21.28 -11.39 -5.10
CA ALA A 182 -21.46 -10.03 -5.60
C ALA A 182 -21.07 -8.99 -4.54
N VAL A 183 -21.58 -9.13 -3.31
CA VAL A 183 -21.24 -8.28 -2.16
C VAL A 183 -19.74 -8.32 -1.86
N GLN A 184 -19.15 -9.52 -1.81
CA GLN A 184 -17.71 -9.72 -1.61
C GLN A 184 -16.86 -9.01 -2.67
N SER A 185 -17.25 -9.04 -3.94
CA SER A 185 -16.53 -8.34 -5.01
C SER A 185 -16.54 -6.82 -4.85
N GLY A 186 -17.67 -6.24 -4.43
CA GLY A 186 -17.81 -4.81 -4.14
C GLY A 186 -16.99 -4.38 -2.93
N LEU A 187 -16.97 -5.20 -1.88
CA LEU A 187 -16.18 -4.98 -0.66
C LEU A 187 -14.68 -5.05 -0.93
N ALA A 188 -14.22 -6.05 -1.70
CA ALA A 188 -12.81 -6.14 -2.11
C ALA A 188 -12.35 -4.88 -2.86
N LYS A 189 -13.21 -4.31 -3.72
CA LYS A 189 -12.93 -3.05 -4.43
C LYS A 189 -12.91 -1.82 -3.51
N ARG A 190 -13.76 -1.77 -2.47
CA ARG A 190 -13.73 -0.71 -1.44
C ARG A 190 -12.46 -0.78 -0.59
N LEU A 191 -12.12 -1.97 -0.08
CA LEU A 191 -11.01 -2.17 0.86
C LEU A 191 -9.63 -2.04 0.20
N SER A 192 -9.49 -2.39 -1.08
CA SER A 192 -8.22 -2.31 -1.84
C SER A 192 -7.79 -0.90 -2.26
N GLY A 193 -8.59 0.14 -1.97
CA GLY A 193 -8.22 1.53 -2.24
C GLY A 193 -6.87 1.92 -1.61
N GLY A 194 -5.98 2.53 -2.38
CA GLY A 194 -4.62 2.91 -1.95
C GLY A 194 -3.58 1.78 -2.00
N GLN A 195 -3.98 0.51 -1.90
CA GLN A 195 -3.07 -0.64 -1.90
C GLN A 195 -2.18 -0.67 -3.17
N GLN A 196 -2.74 -0.33 -4.32
CA GLN A 196 -2.02 -0.27 -5.59
C GLN A 196 -0.94 0.82 -5.60
N PHE A 197 -1.17 1.97 -4.97
CA PHE A 197 -0.17 3.03 -4.85
C PHE A 197 1.03 2.57 -4.00
N LEU A 198 0.77 1.91 -2.86
CA LEU A 198 1.83 1.33 -2.03
C LEU A 198 2.64 0.28 -2.81
N ALA A 199 1.98 -0.58 -3.59
CA ALA A 199 2.64 -1.57 -4.43
C ALA A 199 3.52 -0.92 -5.53
N SER A 200 3.00 0.09 -6.23
CA SER A 200 3.75 0.84 -7.24
C SER A 200 4.96 1.58 -6.64
N VAL A 201 4.79 2.28 -5.53
CA VAL A 201 5.88 3.00 -4.85
C VAL A 201 6.96 2.04 -4.34
N GLY A 202 6.55 0.90 -3.75
CA GLY A 202 7.48 -0.13 -3.28
C GLY A 202 8.29 -0.78 -4.41
N SER A 203 7.69 -0.97 -5.58
CA SER A 203 8.35 -1.57 -6.74
C SER A 203 9.23 -0.56 -7.53
N ILE A 204 8.74 0.67 -7.73
CA ILE A 204 9.37 1.66 -8.62
C ILE A 204 10.37 2.55 -7.86
N GLY A 205 10.19 2.75 -6.55
CA GLY A 205 11.04 3.60 -5.70
C GLY A 205 12.54 3.33 -5.81
N PRO A 206 13.02 2.06 -5.79
CA PRO A 206 14.44 1.75 -5.96
C PRO A 206 15.01 2.22 -7.30
N PHE A 207 14.25 2.10 -8.40
CA PHE A 207 14.67 2.54 -9.73
C PHE A 207 14.71 4.07 -9.86
N VAL A 208 13.78 4.77 -9.20
CA VAL A 208 13.80 6.25 -9.12
C VAL A 208 15.03 6.74 -8.34
N GLY A 209 15.40 6.06 -7.25
CA GLY A 209 16.65 6.34 -6.53
C GLY A 209 17.90 6.08 -7.38
N LEU A 210 17.96 4.94 -8.07
CA LEU A 210 19.05 4.57 -8.97
C LEU A 210 19.20 5.55 -10.15
N PHE A 211 18.09 6.03 -10.72
CA PHE A 211 18.12 7.09 -11.74
C PHE A 211 18.80 8.36 -11.20
N GLY A 212 18.50 8.76 -9.96
CA GLY A 212 19.14 9.91 -9.32
C GLY A 212 20.66 9.75 -9.17
N THR A 213 21.15 8.57 -8.78
CA THR A 213 22.60 8.33 -8.65
C THR A 213 23.31 8.28 -10.01
N VAL A 214 22.72 7.62 -11.01
CA VAL A 214 23.27 7.57 -12.38
C VAL A 214 23.34 8.97 -12.99
N TYR A 215 22.27 9.78 -12.86
CA TYR A 215 22.26 11.15 -13.36
C TYR A 215 23.29 12.04 -12.64
N GLY A 216 23.43 11.90 -11.32
CA GLY A 216 24.45 12.61 -10.54
C GLY A 216 25.87 12.30 -11.03
N ILE A 217 26.22 11.01 -11.17
CA ILE A 217 27.53 10.56 -11.64
C ILE A 217 27.81 11.04 -13.08
N MET A 218 26.81 10.95 -13.97
CA MET A 218 26.91 11.47 -15.34
C MET A 218 27.26 12.97 -15.35
N ASN A 219 26.59 13.79 -14.53
CA ASN A 219 26.88 15.21 -14.43
C ASN A 219 28.27 15.49 -13.87
N SER A 220 28.76 14.68 -12.92
CA SER A 220 30.12 14.80 -12.39
C SER A 220 31.19 14.52 -13.46
N PHE A 221 30.98 13.54 -14.34
CA PHE A 221 31.90 13.30 -15.47
C PHE A 221 31.88 14.45 -16.49
N ILE A 222 30.70 15.02 -16.79
CA ILE A 222 30.59 16.20 -17.67
C ILE A 222 31.32 17.41 -17.07
N GLY A 223 31.35 17.56 -15.75
CA GLY A 223 32.08 18.64 -15.07
C GLY A 223 33.60 18.51 -15.02
N ILE A 224 34.16 17.37 -15.46
CA ILE A 224 35.61 17.07 -15.47
C ILE A 224 36.17 17.08 -16.91
N ALA A 225 35.31 16.97 -17.93
CA ALA A 225 35.67 16.89 -19.36
C ALA A 225 35.77 18.26 -20.04
#